data_AF-A0A2U1U7J0-F1
#
_entry.id   AF-A0A2U1U7J0-F1
#
_cell.length_a   1.000
_cell.length_b   1.000
_cell.length_c   1.000
_cell.angle_alpha   90.00
_cell.angle_beta   90.00
_cell.angle_gamma   90.00
#
_symmetry.space_group_name_H-M   'P 1'
#
loop_
_entity.id
_entity.type
_entity.pdbx_description
1 polymer ?
#
loop_
_entity_poly.entity_id
_entity_poly.type
_entity_poly.pdbx_seq_one_letter_code
_entity_poly.pdbx_strand_id
1 'polypeptide(L)'
;AESGQYISPDPIGLDGGFGPYSYVHNPLEWVDPLGLSTGRAGKQARLKELANDPKQPSHVRGWIKQEQNSIARGQRTNIRNPPGYQLAHWRGYESAKGYGYEYSDPQHTDLHKRQHKYDGRGKKNKPGASGKGKKACKGKKQ
;
A
#
# COMPACT_ATOMS: atom_id res chain seq x y z
N ALA A 1 -12.44 -20.22 -36.90
CA ALA A 1 -12.67 -19.64 -35.57
C ALA A 1 -13.70 -20.53 -34.90
N GLU A 2 -13.24 -21.50 -34.12
CA GLU A 2 -14.08 -22.61 -33.64
C GLU A 2 -14.24 -22.43 -32.12
N SER A 3 -15.50 -22.37 -31.71
CA SER A 3 -16.03 -21.97 -30.40
C SER A 3 -15.25 -22.44 -29.18
N GLY A 4 -14.96 -21.52 -28.24
CA GLY A 4 -14.39 -21.82 -26.92
C GLY A 4 -15.38 -22.51 -25.99
N GLN A 5 -15.63 -23.80 -26.22
CA GLN A 5 -16.45 -24.67 -25.37
C GLN A 5 -15.57 -25.74 -24.71
N TYR A 6 -16.02 -26.24 -23.56
CA TYR A 6 -15.36 -27.37 -22.88
C TYR A 6 -15.60 -28.67 -23.66
N ILE A 7 -14.58 -29.55 -23.72
CA ILE A 7 -14.63 -30.84 -24.42
C ILE A 7 -15.42 -31.89 -23.61
N SER A 8 -15.53 -31.69 -22.29
CA SER A 8 -16.23 -32.58 -21.37
C SER A 8 -17.15 -31.77 -20.43
N PRO A 9 -18.29 -32.34 -19.99
CA PRO A 9 -19.20 -31.67 -19.05
C PRO A 9 -18.56 -31.47 -17.66
N ASP A 10 -18.94 -30.38 -16.98
CA ASP A 10 -18.44 -30.04 -15.63
C ASP A 10 -18.90 -31.09 -14.60
N PRO A 11 -18.00 -31.74 -13.83
CA PRO A 11 -18.34 -32.84 -12.92
C PRO A 11 -19.17 -32.43 -11.69
N ILE A 12 -19.41 -31.14 -11.46
CA ILE A 12 -20.29 -30.68 -10.36
C ILE A 12 -21.74 -30.67 -10.86
N GLY A 13 -22.48 -31.75 -10.56
CA GLY A 13 -23.88 -31.95 -10.95
C GLY A 13 -24.89 -31.00 -10.27
N LEU A 14 -24.63 -29.69 -10.33
CA LEU A 14 -25.63 -28.66 -10.13
C LEU A 14 -26.63 -28.76 -11.27
N ASP A 15 -27.91 -28.59 -10.94
CA ASP A 15 -29.06 -28.61 -11.86
C ASP A 15 -28.97 -27.42 -12.85
N GLY A 16 -27.98 -27.54 -13.75
CA GLY A 16 -27.42 -26.48 -14.56
C GLY A 16 -28.39 -26.13 -15.69
N GLY A 17 -28.74 -24.84 -15.76
CA GLY A 17 -29.49 -24.30 -16.89
C GLY A 17 -28.84 -24.61 -18.24
N PHE A 18 -29.54 -24.17 -19.30
CA PHE A 18 -29.44 -24.53 -20.74
C PHE A 18 -28.06 -24.59 -21.47
N GLY A 19 -26.90 -24.68 -20.81
CA GLY A 19 -25.60 -24.81 -21.47
C GLY A 19 -24.50 -25.46 -20.61
N PRO A 20 -24.41 -26.79 -20.52
CA PRO A 20 -23.38 -27.49 -19.74
C PRO A 20 -21.95 -27.38 -20.30
N TYR A 21 -21.79 -26.82 -21.51
CA TYR A 21 -20.50 -26.68 -22.21
C TYR A 21 -20.06 -25.21 -22.39
N SER A 22 -20.81 -24.23 -21.88
CA SER A 22 -20.50 -22.81 -22.09
C SER A 22 -19.33 -22.35 -21.22
N TYR A 23 -18.37 -21.66 -21.84
CA TYR A 23 -17.41 -20.83 -21.10
C TYR A 23 -18.14 -19.71 -20.34
N VAL A 24 -17.54 -19.21 -19.26
CA VAL A 24 -18.03 -18.01 -18.55
C VAL A 24 -18.30 -16.91 -19.58
N HIS A 25 -19.51 -16.36 -19.60
CA HIS A 25 -19.99 -15.45 -20.66
C HIS A 25 -19.09 -14.23 -20.90
N ASN A 26 -18.21 -13.89 -19.96
CA ASN A 26 -17.19 -12.87 -20.15
C ASN A 26 -15.93 -13.17 -19.32
N PRO A 27 -14.92 -13.87 -19.88
CA PRO A 27 -13.68 -14.19 -19.15
C PRO A 27 -12.76 -12.98 -18.94
N LEU A 28 -13.11 -11.80 -19.47
CA LEU A 28 -12.32 -10.56 -19.33
C LEU A 28 -12.83 -9.63 -18.22
N GLU A 29 -14.00 -9.89 -17.64
CA GLU A 29 -14.71 -8.94 -16.76
C GLU A 29 -14.53 -9.18 -15.26
N TRP A 30 -13.76 -10.18 -14.85
CA TRP A 30 -13.40 -10.33 -13.44
C TRP A 30 -12.26 -9.36 -13.09
N VAL A 31 -12.61 -8.08 -13.03
CA VAL A 31 -11.84 -7.06 -12.32
C VAL A 31 -12.16 -7.22 -10.85
N ASP A 32 -11.15 -7.27 -9.98
CA ASP A 32 -11.32 -7.18 -8.52
C ASP A 32 -11.40 -5.69 -8.12
N PRO A 33 -12.61 -5.10 -7.93
CA PRO A 33 -12.74 -3.71 -7.51
C PRO A 33 -12.32 -3.47 -6.05
N LEU A 34 -12.09 -4.53 -5.26
CA LEU A 34 -11.59 -4.44 -3.90
C LEU A 34 -10.06 -4.33 -3.93
N GLY A 35 -9.61 -3.21 -4.51
CA GLY A 35 -8.20 -2.83 -4.58
C GLY A 35 -7.51 -3.02 -3.23
N LEU A 36 -6.33 -3.69 -3.28
CA LEU A 36 -5.43 -3.94 -2.14
C LEU A 36 -5.59 -2.86 -1.08
N SER A 37 -6.02 -3.25 0.13
CA SER A 37 -6.29 -2.37 1.26
C SER A 37 -5.40 -1.10 1.25
N THR A 38 -6.02 0.07 1.13
CA THR A 38 -5.35 1.39 1.08
C THR A 38 -4.33 1.59 2.20
N GLY A 39 -4.51 0.87 3.31
CA GLY A 39 -3.63 0.87 4.47
C GLY A 39 -2.15 0.53 4.19
N ARG A 40 -1.79 -0.05 3.04
CA ARG A 40 -0.38 -0.32 2.68
C ARG A 40 0.05 0.33 1.36
N ALA A 41 -0.81 1.13 0.75
CA ALA A 41 -0.50 1.82 -0.49
C ALA A 41 0.45 3.02 -0.26
N GLY A 42 1.12 3.46 -1.33
CA GLY A 42 1.85 4.73 -1.35
C GLY A 42 3.28 4.73 -0.78
N LYS A 43 3.84 3.57 -0.40
CA LYS A 43 5.20 3.50 0.18
C LYS A 43 6.27 4.16 -0.68
N GLN A 44 6.28 3.87 -1.98
CA GLN A 44 7.29 4.40 -2.91
C GLN A 44 7.11 5.91 -3.12
N ALA A 45 5.88 6.39 -3.22
CA ALA A 45 5.57 7.82 -3.31
C ALA A 45 6.06 8.56 -2.07
N ARG A 46 5.75 8.04 -0.87
CA ARG A 46 6.21 8.62 0.40
C ARG A 46 7.73 8.67 0.50
N LEU A 47 8.43 7.60 0.12
CA LEU A 47 9.90 7.58 0.10
C LEU A 47 10.44 8.68 -0.83
N LYS A 48 9.87 8.86 -2.03
CA LYS A 48 10.28 9.92 -2.95
C LYS A 48 10.08 11.32 -2.36
N GLU A 49 8.98 11.57 -1.66
CA GLU A 49 8.76 12.85 -0.96
C GLU A 49 9.80 13.12 0.13
N LEU A 50 10.14 12.09 0.92
CA LEU A 50 11.12 12.18 2.00
C LEU A 50 12.52 12.55 1.49
N ALA A 51 12.87 12.23 0.24
CA ALA A 51 14.14 12.67 -0.37
C ALA A 51 14.26 14.20 -0.49
N ASN A 52 13.12 14.90 -0.56
CA ASN A 52 13.03 16.34 -0.81
C ASN A 52 12.70 17.15 0.46
N ASP A 53 12.11 16.53 1.50
CA ASP A 53 11.72 17.19 2.75
C ASP A 53 12.92 17.70 3.59
N PRO A 54 13.12 19.02 3.75
CA PRO A 54 14.26 19.61 4.48
C PRO A 54 14.28 19.26 5.96
N LYS A 55 13.17 18.76 6.52
CA LYS A 55 13.08 18.35 7.92
C LYS A 55 13.63 16.94 8.17
N GLN A 56 13.85 16.17 7.11
CA GLN A 56 14.46 14.85 7.22
C GLN A 56 15.98 14.97 7.36
N PRO A 57 16.60 14.09 8.16
CA PRO A 57 18.04 14.13 8.34
C PRO A 57 18.76 13.76 7.04
N SER A 58 19.96 14.31 6.85
CA SER A 58 20.71 14.23 5.59
C SER A 58 20.97 12.78 5.14
N HIS A 59 21.25 11.85 6.07
CA HIS A 59 21.51 10.44 5.75
C HIS A 59 20.27 9.72 5.21
N VAL A 60 19.09 10.02 5.74
CA VAL A 60 17.81 9.45 5.23
C VAL A 60 17.58 9.95 3.82
N ARG A 61 17.74 11.25 3.58
CA ARG A 61 17.58 11.86 2.25
C ARG A 61 18.59 11.29 1.26
N GLY A 62 19.86 11.21 1.65
CA GLY A 62 20.96 10.72 0.82
C GLY A 62 20.75 9.26 0.40
N TRP A 63 20.35 8.39 1.32
CA TRP A 63 20.03 7.00 1.03
C TRP A 63 18.92 6.87 -0.02
N ILE A 64 17.82 7.59 0.15
CA ILE A 64 16.69 7.52 -0.78
C ILE A 64 17.09 8.03 -2.18
N LYS A 65 17.89 9.10 -2.27
CA LYS A 65 18.43 9.59 -3.54
C LYS A 65 19.35 8.56 -4.21
N GLN A 66 20.19 7.88 -3.45
CA GLN A 66 21.04 6.82 -3.96
C GLN A 66 20.22 5.64 -4.52
N GLU A 67 19.11 5.29 -3.86
CA GLU A 67 18.17 4.29 -4.37
C GLU A 67 17.50 4.74 -5.67
N GLN A 68 17.06 6.00 -5.75
CA GLN A 68 16.51 6.57 -6.98
C GLN A 68 17.52 6.51 -8.14
N ASN A 69 18.78 6.88 -7.89
CA ASN A 69 19.85 6.78 -8.88
C ASN A 69 20.14 5.32 -9.28
N SER A 70 20.00 4.37 -8.37
CA SER A 70 20.18 2.94 -8.66
C SER A 70 19.04 2.38 -9.51
N ILE A 71 17.81 2.88 -9.33
CA ILE A 71 16.67 2.57 -10.20
C ILE A 71 16.87 3.20 -11.57
N ALA A 72 17.31 4.45 -11.66
CA ALA A 72 17.60 5.13 -12.93
C ALA A 72 18.68 4.39 -13.74
N ARG A 73 19.64 3.75 -13.06
CA ARG A 73 20.67 2.88 -13.66
C ARG A 73 20.20 1.45 -13.96
N GLY A 74 18.93 1.12 -13.71
CA GLY A 74 18.36 -0.22 -13.92
C GLY A 74 18.84 -1.30 -12.94
N GLN A 75 19.58 -0.93 -11.89
CA GLN A 75 20.13 -1.89 -10.91
C GLN A 75 19.08 -2.34 -9.87
N ARG A 76 18.00 -1.57 -9.71
CA ARG A 76 16.90 -1.84 -8.76
C ARG A 76 15.55 -1.45 -9.35
N THR A 77 14.49 -2.08 -8.84
CA THR A 77 13.10 -1.78 -9.23
C THR A 77 12.36 -0.91 -8.23
N ASN A 78 12.79 -0.89 -6.96
CA ASN A 78 12.08 -0.24 -5.86
C ASN A 78 13.03 0.40 -4.85
N ILE A 79 12.61 1.53 -4.25
CA ILE A 79 13.35 2.22 -3.20
C ILE A 79 13.18 1.46 -1.88
N ARG A 80 14.31 1.13 -1.23
CA ARG A 80 14.33 0.53 0.09
C ARG A 80 14.34 1.60 1.19
N ASN A 81 13.84 1.21 2.36
CA ASN A 81 14.00 2.05 3.54
C ASN A 81 15.49 2.19 3.88
N PRO A 82 15.91 3.33 4.45
CA PRO A 82 17.25 3.47 4.98
C PRO A 82 17.54 2.43 6.06
N PRO A 83 18.80 1.98 6.19
CA PRO A 83 19.17 0.95 7.14
C PRO A 83 18.86 1.40 8.57
N GLY A 84 18.18 0.55 9.35
CA GLY A 84 17.74 0.85 10.71
C GLY A 84 16.45 1.68 10.81
N TYR A 85 15.83 2.05 9.68
CA TYR A 85 14.59 2.84 9.65
C TYR A 85 13.39 2.05 9.13
N GLN A 86 12.23 2.28 9.73
CA GLN A 86 10.93 1.85 9.24
C GLN A 86 9.99 3.03 9.09
N LEU A 87 9.10 2.97 8.10
CA LEU A 87 8.03 3.95 7.96
C LEU A 87 7.01 3.70 9.05
N ALA A 88 6.95 4.64 9.99
CA ALA A 88 6.07 4.61 11.14
C ALA A 88 4.86 5.49 10.87
N HIS A 89 3.67 4.90 10.89
CA HIS A 89 2.43 5.67 10.86
C HIS A 89 2.34 6.59 12.07
N TRP A 90 1.80 7.80 11.85
CA TRP A 90 1.46 8.70 12.94
C TRP A 90 0.38 8.09 13.82
N ARG A 91 0.40 8.41 15.12
CA ARG A 91 -0.67 8.00 16.05
C ARG A 91 -2.03 8.46 15.53
N GLY A 92 -2.97 7.54 15.38
CA GLY A 92 -4.28 7.81 14.82
C GLY A 92 -4.39 7.65 13.30
N TYR A 93 -3.29 7.48 12.58
CA TYR A 93 -3.25 7.29 11.13
C TYR A 93 -2.64 5.94 10.75
N GLU A 94 -2.90 4.91 11.56
CA GLU A 94 -2.33 3.59 11.37
C GLU A 94 -3.02 2.81 10.24
N SER A 95 -2.28 1.91 9.59
CA SER A 95 -2.78 0.99 8.55
C SER A 95 -4.00 0.18 9.00
N ALA A 96 -4.09 -0.16 10.30
CA ALA A 96 -5.25 -0.84 10.89
C ALA A 96 -6.58 -0.07 10.76
N LYS A 97 -6.51 1.24 10.47
CA LYS A 97 -7.65 2.13 10.25
C LYS A 97 -7.83 2.51 8.78
N GLY A 98 -7.06 1.90 7.87
CA GLY A 98 -7.13 2.15 6.42
C GLY A 98 -6.25 3.28 5.90
N TYR A 99 -5.44 3.93 6.74
CA TYR A 99 -4.52 4.99 6.30
C TYR A 99 -3.25 4.42 5.65
N GLY A 100 -2.90 4.93 4.47
CA GLY A 100 -1.70 4.53 3.73
C GLY A 100 -0.40 5.15 4.25
N TYR A 101 0.71 4.87 3.57
CA TYR A 101 2.04 5.36 3.96
C TYR A 101 2.22 6.88 3.82
N GLU A 102 1.26 7.59 3.20
CA GLU A 102 1.22 9.06 3.15
C GLU A 102 1.33 9.69 4.56
N TYR A 103 0.73 9.04 5.56
CA TYR A 103 0.74 9.48 6.96
C TYR A 103 1.84 8.80 7.79
N SER A 104 3.00 8.56 7.20
CA SER A 104 4.12 7.88 7.86
C SER A 104 5.43 8.66 7.77
N ASP A 105 6.25 8.57 8.83
CA ASP A 105 7.60 9.13 8.86
C ASP A 105 8.63 8.02 9.11
N PRO A 106 9.86 8.15 8.60
CA PRO A 106 10.93 7.21 8.91
C PRO A 106 11.32 7.34 10.39
N GLN A 107 11.29 6.22 11.11
CA GLN A 107 11.65 6.12 12.52
C GLN A 107 12.59 4.92 12.73
N HIS A 108 13.50 5.02 13.71
CA HIS A 108 14.33 3.88 14.11
C HIS A 108 13.47 2.66 14.47
N THR A 109 13.88 1.49 13.99
CA THR A 109 13.17 0.22 14.18
C THR A 109 12.84 -0.08 15.63
N ASP A 110 13.74 0.25 16.56
CA ASP A 110 13.57 -0.09 17.98
C ASP A 110 12.52 0.79 18.64
N LEU A 111 12.51 2.08 18.30
CA LEU A 111 11.48 3.02 18.75
C LEU A 111 10.11 2.65 18.15
N HIS A 112 10.09 2.27 16.87
CA HIS A 112 8.88 1.84 16.20
C HIS A 112 8.26 0.58 16.83
N LYS A 113 9.09 -0.44 17.11
CA LYS A 113 8.67 -1.68 17.80
C LYS A 113 8.17 -1.38 19.22
N ARG A 114 8.91 -0.54 19.95
CA ARG A 114 8.53 -0.11 21.30
C ARG A 114 7.18 0.60 21.27
N GLN A 115 6.93 1.48 20.31
CA GLN A 115 5.65 2.15 20.16
C GLN A 115 4.50 1.16 19.91
N HIS A 116 4.68 0.17 19.03
CA HIS A 116 3.66 -0.87 18.78
C HIS A 116 3.30 -1.68 20.02
N LYS A 117 4.27 -1.93 20.91
CA LYS A 117 4.05 -2.63 22.18
C LYS A 117 3.07 -1.86 23.08
N TYR A 118 3.21 -0.55 23.18
CA TYR A 118 2.34 0.28 24.04
C TYR A 118 0.99 0.58 23.39
N ASP A 119 1.00 0.95 22.11
CA ASP A 119 -0.19 1.41 21.37
C ASP A 119 -1.04 0.22 20.83
N GLY A 120 -0.63 -1.03 21.11
CA GLY A 120 -1.35 -2.24 20.67
C GLY A 120 -1.41 -2.37 19.16
N ARG A 121 -0.28 -2.12 18.48
CA ARG A 121 -0.20 -2.00 17.00
C ARG A 121 -1.09 -0.91 16.40
N GLY A 122 -1.34 0.16 17.16
CA GLY A 122 -2.18 1.29 16.73
C GLY A 122 -3.68 1.12 16.99
N LYS A 123 -4.12 -0.04 17.48
CA LYS A 123 -5.54 -0.31 17.79
C LYS A 123 -6.06 0.55 18.94
N LYS A 124 -5.22 0.92 19.90
CA LYS A 124 -5.63 1.70 21.08
C LYS A 124 -5.79 3.20 20.80
N ASN A 125 -5.25 3.69 19.69
CA ASN A 125 -5.30 5.12 19.36
C ASN A 125 -6.66 5.46 18.73
N LYS A 126 -7.20 6.67 18.99
CA LYS A 126 -8.36 7.19 18.24
C LYS A 126 -7.95 7.56 16.81
N PRO A 127 -8.80 7.40 15.77
CA PRO A 127 -8.49 7.88 14.42
C PRO A 127 -8.20 9.39 14.43
N GLY A 128 -7.20 9.84 13.68
CA GLY A 128 -6.85 11.26 13.60
C GLY A 128 -6.27 11.89 14.89
N ALA A 129 -5.91 11.08 15.89
CA ALA A 129 -5.44 11.56 17.19
C ALA A 129 -4.19 12.47 17.13
N SER A 130 -3.29 12.26 16.16
CA SER A 130 -2.13 13.11 15.98
C SER A 130 -2.45 14.40 15.23
N GLY A 131 -1.94 15.53 15.74
CA GLY A 131 -1.96 16.82 15.03
C GLY A 131 -1.16 16.83 13.71
N LYS A 132 -0.32 15.82 13.44
CA LYS A 132 0.50 15.74 12.22
C LYS A 132 -0.32 15.67 10.93
N GLY A 133 -1.47 14.99 10.94
CA GLY A 133 -2.35 14.87 9.77
C GLY A 133 -3.23 16.09 9.48
N LYS A 134 -3.25 17.11 10.35
CA LYS A 134 -4.08 18.31 10.16
C LYS A 134 -3.58 19.25 9.03
N LYS A 135 -2.48 18.92 8.35
CA LYS A 135 -1.90 19.74 7.26
C LYS A 135 -2.53 19.51 5.86
N ALA A 136 -3.65 18.80 5.75
CA ALA A 136 -4.22 18.44 4.43
C ALA A 136 -5.61 19.05 4.09
N CYS A 137 -6.25 19.83 4.97
CA CYS A 137 -7.48 20.57 4.62
C CYS A 137 -7.20 22.07 4.43
N LYS A 138 -6.41 22.42 3.41
CA LYS A 138 -6.52 23.75 2.78
C LYS A 138 -6.71 23.56 1.28
N GLY A 139 -7.98 23.61 0.86
CA GLY A 139 -8.39 24.01 -0.48
C GLY A 139 -8.43 22.93 -1.56
N LYS A 140 -9.55 22.21 -1.64
CA LYS A 140 -10.27 21.95 -2.91
C LYS A 140 -11.77 21.88 -2.58
N LYS A 141 -12.42 23.05 -2.49
CA LYS A 141 -13.84 23.15 -2.78
C LYS A 141 -13.93 23.27 -4.30
N GLN A 142 -14.58 22.30 -4.95
CA GLN A 142 -15.16 22.51 -6.26
C GLN A 142 -16.41 23.38 -6.09
#